data_AF-A0A5K4EZB8-F1
#
_entry.id   AF-A0A5K4EZB8-F1
#
_cell.length_a   1.000
_cell.length_b   1.000
_cell.length_c   1.000
_cell.angle_alpha   90.00
_cell.angle_beta   90.00
_cell.angle_gamma   90.00
#
_symmetry.space_group_name_H-M   'P 1'
#
loop_
_entity.id
_entity.type
_entity.pdbx_description
1 polymer ?
#
loop_
_entity_poly.entity_id
_entity_poly.type
_entity_poly.pdbx_seq_one_letter_code
_entity_poly.pdbx_strand_id
1 'polypeptide(L)'
;MRSAELTEGTPILDENGEKLGKSTVVGRRAVSQVVLSRILMASPGMTILPFVMQSLERQKLLIRYPWLGAPIQISLVGLMLSLVTPLCCAVFPQISSIPFDKLEPDVQAHIKEIRSDRLPSVVYYNKGL
;
A
#
# COMPACT_ATOMS: atom_id res chain seq x y z
N MET A 1 -9.23 -0.68 -12.38
CA MET A 1 -8.55 0.38 -11.61
C MET A 1 -9.46 0.82 -10.47
N ARG A 2 -8.93 1.11 -9.28
CA ARG A 2 -9.71 1.47 -8.07
C ARG A 2 -10.18 2.94 -8.05
N SER A 3 -10.38 3.52 -9.24
CA SER A 3 -10.80 4.90 -9.41
C SER A 3 -12.19 5.17 -8.80
N ALA A 4 -13.04 4.14 -8.72
CA ALA A 4 -14.34 4.23 -8.06
C ALA A 4 -14.22 4.57 -6.57
N GLU A 5 -13.16 4.15 -5.87
CA GLU A 5 -12.99 4.48 -4.44
C GLU A 5 -12.59 5.94 -4.21
N LEU A 6 -12.07 6.62 -5.23
CA LEU A 6 -11.78 8.05 -5.19
C LEU A 6 -13.04 8.91 -5.38
N THR A 7 -14.03 8.37 -6.09
CA THR A 7 -15.28 9.08 -6.46
C THR A 7 -16.46 8.68 -5.59
N GLU A 8 -16.69 7.38 -5.39
CA GLU A 8 -17.80 6.79 -4.63
C GLU A 8 -17.44 6.46 -3.18
N GLY A 9 -16.14 6.43 -2.85
CA GLY A 9 -15.64 6.10 -1.52
C GLY A 9 -15.51 4.61 -1.23
N THR A 10 -14.76 4.31 -0.16
CA THR A 10 -14.48 2.94 0.29
C THR A 10 -15.46 2.55 1.39
N PRO A 11 -15.97 1.31 1.40
CA PRO A 11 -16.85 0.84 2.46
C PRO A 11 -16.15 0.85 3.82
N ILE A 12 -16.81 1.42 4.81
CA ILE A 12 -16.40 1.46 6.20
C ILE A 12 -17.12 0.33 6.94
N LEU A 13 -16.36 -0.37 7.78
CA LEU A 13 -16.79 -1.51 8.57
C LEU A 13 -16.68 -1.16 10.06
N ASP A 14 -17.57 -1.72 10.85
CA ASP A 14 -17.48 -1.69 12.30
C ASP A 14 -16.55 -2.79 12.87
N GLU A 15 -16.27 -2.78 14.17
CA GLU A 15 -15.57 -3.87 14.89
C GLU A 15 -16.20 -5.25 14.64
N ASN A 16 -17.53 -5.30 14.48
CA ASN A 16 -18.28 -6.53 14.20
C ASN A 16 -18.30 -6.93 12.71
N GLY A 17 -17.60 -6.17 11.84
CA GLY A 17 -17.58 -6.42 10.39
C GLY A 17 -18.84 -5.96 9.64
N GLU A 18 -19.73 -5.23 10.30
CA GLU A 18 -20.93 -4.66 9.67
C GLU A 18 -20.58 -3.42 8.84
N LYS A 19 -21.20 -3.28 7.66
CA LYS A 19 -20.98 -2.11 6.79
C LYS A 19 -21.73 -0.90 7.34
N LEU A 20 -21.00 0.13 7.73
CA LEU A 20 -21.54 1.37 8.28
C LEU A 20 -21.82 2.43 7.20
N GLY A 21 -21.24 2.29 6.01
CA GLY A 21 -21.41 3.22 4.90
C GLY A 21 -20.21 3.27 3.97
N LYS A 22 -20.13 4.31 3.14
CA LYS A 22 -18.97 4.60 2.28
C LYS A 22 -18.39 5.98 2.63
N SER A 23 -17.07 6.13 2.57
CA SER A 23 -16.40 7.44 2.71
C SER A 23 -15.38 7.67 1.61
N THR A 24 -15.43 8.86 1.01
CA THR A 24 -14.52 9.28 -0.05
C THR A 24 -13.16 9.70 0.50
N VAL A 25 -13.13 10.34 1.67
CA VAL A 25 -11.87 10.75 2.34
C VAL A 25 -11.06 9.52 2.76
N VAL A 26 -11.71 8.51 3.32
CA VAL A 26 -11.07 7.24 3.67
C VAL A 26 -10.51 6.56 2.42
N GLY A 27 -11.28 6.54 1.33
CA GLY A 27 -10.81 5.99 0.05
C GLY A 27 -9.60 6.71 -0.53
N ARG A 28 -9.58 8.05 -0.52
CA ARG A 28 -8.41 8.84 -0.94
C ARG A 28 -7.16 8.52 -0.11
N ARG A 29 -7.30 8.46 1.22
CA ARG A 29 -6.19 8.09 2.11
C ARG A 29 -5.70 6.67 1.85
N ALA A 30 -6.61 5.72 1.71
CA ALA A 30 -6.29 4.33 1.39
C ALA A 30 -5.46 4.22 0.10
N VAL A 31 -5.95 4.84 -0.99
CA VAL A 31 -5.26 4.85 -2.28
C VAL A 31 -3.89 5.53 -2.18
N SER A 32 -3.77 6.67 -1.49
CA SER A 32 -2.48 7.34 -1.31
C SER A 32 -1.45 6.48 -0.57
N GLN A 33 -1.88 5.72 0.45
CA GLN A 33 -0.99 4.80 1.17
C GLN A 33 -0.54 3.64 0.28
N VAL A 34 -1.44 3.07 -0.52
CA VAL A 34 -1.10 1.98 -1.45
C VAL A 34 -0.14 2.46 -2.54
N VAL A 35 -0.38 3.65 -3.11
CA VAL A 35 0.54 4.24 -4.09
C VAL A 35 1.92 4.45 -3.49
N LEU A 36 1.99 5.03 -2.29
CA LEU A 36 3.26 5.25 -1.59
C LEU A 36 3.98 3.93 -1.28
N SER A 37 3.26 2.91 -0.83
CA SER A 37 3.82 1.57 -0.61
C SER A 37 4.39 0.96 -1.90
N ARG A 38 3.72 1.13 -3.03
CA ARG A 38 4.19 0.62 -4.33
C ARG A 38 5.46 1.35 -4.81
N ILE A 39 5.53 2.66 -4.59
CA ILE A 39 6.74 3.45 -4.88
C ILE A 39 7.91 2.96 -4.01
N LEU A 40 7.67 2.76 -2.71
CA LEU A 40 8.68 2.24 -1.79
C LEU A 40 9.12 0.82 -2.14
N MET A 41 8.23 -0.01 -2.66
CA MET A 41 8.58 -1.37 -3.10
C MET A 41 9.48 -1.36 -4.34
N ALA A 42 9.28 -0.40 -5.25
CA ALA A 42 10.06 -0.30 -6.49
C ALA A 42 11.39 0.49 -6.32
N SER A 43 11.49 1.37 -5.33
CA SER A 43 12.66 2.26 -5.17
C SER A 43 14.00 1.53 -4.97
N PRO A 44 14.10 0.43 -4.18
CA PRO A 44 15.36 -0.28 -3.98
C PRO A 44 15.82 -0.96 -5.27
N GLY A 45 14.87 -1.53 -6.02
CA GLY A 45 15.15 -2.17 -7.30
C GLY A 45 15.68 -1.19 -8.34
N MET A 46 15.13 0.03 -8.41
CA MET A 46 15.57 1.03 -9.39
C MET A 46 16.85 1.77 -9.00
N THR A 47 17.20 1.83 -7.71
CA THR A 47 18.39 2.56 -7.24
C THR A 47 19.58 1.64 -7.01
N ILE A 48 19.41 0.50 -6.35
CA ILE A 48 20.52 -0.38 -5.95
C ILE A 48 21.08 -1.13 -7.16
N LEU A 49 20.21 -1.64 -8.05
CA LEU A 49 20.64 -2.35 -9.25
C LEU A 49 21.63 -1.58 -10.13
N PRO A 50 21.34 -0.33 -10.58
CA PRO A 50 22.26 0.37 -11.46
C PRO A 50 23.60 0.66 -10.79
N PHE A 51 23.61 0.95 -9.48
CA PHE A 51 24.85 1.10 -8.71
C PHE A 51 25.67 -0.20 -8.67
N VAL A 52 25.01 -1.34 -8.42
CA VAL A 52 25.66 -2.66 -8.41
C VAL A 52 26.19 -3.02 -9.79
N MET A 53 25.40 -2.80 -10.84
CA MET A 53 25.82 -3.04 -12.23
C MET A 53 27.00 -2.17 -12.63
N GLN A 54 26.97 -0.88 -12.30
CA GLN A 54 28.09 0.03 -12.56
C GLN A 54 29.36 -0.42 -11.83
N SER A 55 29.23 -0.94 -10.61
CA SER A 55 30.37 -1.47 -9.85
C SER A 55 30.92 -2.76 -10.47
N LEU A 56 30.06 -3.66 -10.95
CA LEU A 56 30.43 -4.90 -11.66
C LEU A 56 31.10 -4.62 -13.01
N GLU A 57 30.65 -3.59 -13.74
CA GLU A 57 31.26 -3.15 -15.00
C GLU A 57 32.68 -2.61 -14.75
N ARG A 58 32.88 -1.81 -13.70
CA ARG A 58 34.21 -1.33 -13.31
C ARG A 58 35.18 -2.46 -12.95
N GLN A 59 34.69 -3.56 -12.40
CA GLN A 59 35.48 -4.75 -12.11
C GLN A 59 35.82 -5.60 -13.35
N LYS A 60 35.40 -5.19 -14.56
CA LYS A 60 35.57 -5.91 -15.84
C LYS A 60 34.94 -7.31 -15.87
N LEU A 61 34.16 -7.69 -14.86
CA LEU A 61 33.49 -9.00 -14.80
C LEU A 61 32.46 -9.15 -15.91
N LEU A 62 31.71 -8.09 -16.19
CA LEU A 62 30.75 -8.02 -17.29
C LEU A 62 31.42 -7.99 -18.68
N ILE A 63 32.64 -7.47 -18.78
CA ILE A 63 33.45 -7.50 -20.03
C ILE A 63 33.98 -8.92 -20.27
N ARG A 64 34.35 -9.64 -19.20
CA ARG A 64 34.84 -11.02 -19.28
C ARG A 64 33.73 -12.04 -19.57
N TYR A 65 32.52 -11.79 -19.07
CA TYR A 65 31.38 -12.70 -19.16
C TYR A 65 30.07 -11.93 -19.43
N PRO A 66 29.82 -11.49 -20.68
CA PRO A 66 28.66 -10.66 -21.02
C PRO A 66 27.31 -11.34 -20.76
N TRP A 67 27.27 -12.68 -20.79
CA TRP A 67 26.07 -13.47 -20.47
C TRP A 67 25.64 -13.40 -18.99
N LEU A 68 26.51 -12.99 -18.06
CA LEU A 68 26.21 -12.93 -16.63
C LEU A 68 25.37 -11.70 -16.24
N GLY A 69 25.27 -10.68 -17.09
CA GLY A 69 24.52 -9.46 -16.77
C GLY A 69 23.03 -9.72 -16.51
N ALA A 70 22.36 -10.40 -17.43
CA ALA A 70 20.94 -10.73 -17.30
C ALA A 70 20.62 -11.57 -16.04
N PRO A 71 21.29 -12.70 -15.75
CA PRO A 71 20.99 -13.49 -14.56
C PRO A 71 21.32 -12.78 -13.26
N ILE A 72 22.38 -11.95 -13.20
CA ILE A 72 22.70 -11.14 -12.01
C ILE A 72 21.57 -10.13 -11.76
N GLN A 73 21.10 -9.44 -12.80
CA GLN A 73 20.03 -8.46 -12.67
C GLN A 73 18.73 -9.09 -12.19
N ILE A 74 18.31 -10.19 -12.81
CA ILE A 74 17.08 -10.91 -12.48
C ILE A 74 17.15 -11.46 -11.06
N SER A 75 18.30 -12.05 -10.68
CA SER A 75 18.50 -12.60 -9.33
C SER A 75 18.46 -11.51 -8.26
N LEU A 76 19.14 -10.38 -8.50
CA LEU A 76 19.18 -9.27 -7.55
C LEU A 76 17.79 -8.63 -7.37
N VAL A 77 17.05 -8.42 -8.46
CA VAL A 77 15.65 -7.93 -8.40
C VAL A 77 14.77 -8.92 -7.69
N GLY A 78 14.85 -10.21 -8.04
CA GLY A 78 14.05 -11.26 -7.44
C GLY A 78 14.27 -11.36 -5.92
N LEU A 79 15.53 -11.31 -5.49
CA LEU A 79 15.88 -11.31 -4.06
C LEU A 79 15.36 -10.05 -3.35
N MET A 80 15.55 -8.86 -3.94
CA MET A 80 15.05 -7.62 -3.35
C MET A 80 13.52 -7.60 -3.25
N LEU A 81 12.80 -7.98 -4.31
CA LEU A 81 11.34 -8.06 -4.28
C LEU A 81 10.86 -9.08 -3.25
N SER A 82 11.53 -10.22 -3.13
CA SER A 82 11.15 -11.26 -2.16
C SER A 82 11.26 -10.80 -0.71
N LEU A 83 12.21 -9.90 -0.40
CA LEU A 83 12.37 -9.33 0.94
C LEU A 83 11.49 -8.10 1.17
N VAL A 84 11.38 -7.23 0.16
CA VAL A 84 10.66 -5.96 0.29
C VAL A 84 9.14 -6.17 0.28
N THR A 85 8.62 -7.14 -0.48
CA THR A 85 7.18 -7.43 -0.55
C THR A 85 6.58 -7.75 0.83
N PRO A 86 7.08 -8.74 1.60
CA PRO A 86 6.52 -9.03 2.93
C PRO A 86 6.73 -7.87 3.90
N LEU A 87 7.82 -7.12 3.78
CA LEU A 87 8.09 -5.95 4.61
C LEU A 87 7.10 -4.81 4.33
N CYS A 88 6.77 -4.53 3.07
CA CYS A 88 5.74 -3.58 2.69
C CYS A 88 4.35 -4.00 3.19
N CYS A 89 4.00 -5.28 3.08
CA CYS A 89 2.74 -5.81 3.62
C CYS A 89 2.65 -5.65 5.15
N ALA A 90 3.78 -5.79 5.87
CA ALA A 90 3.82 -5.61 7.32
C ALA A 90 3.72 -4.13 7.74
N VAL A 91 4.40 -3.23 7.03
CA VAL A 91 4.37 -1.78 7.32
C VAL A 91 3.03 -1.16 6.92
N PHE A 92 2.41 -1.65 5.85
CA PHE A 92 1.14 -1.15 5.32
C PHE A 92 0.07 -2.25 5.35
N PRO A 93 -0.56 -2.53 6.51
CA PRO A 93 -1.54 -3.60 6.61
C PRO A 93 -2.76 -3.32 5.72
N GLN A 94 -3.33 -4.40 5.17
CA GLN A 94 -4.48 -4.37 4.26
C GLN A 94 -5.73 -3.78 4.92
N ILE A 95 -5.92 -3.97 6.22
CA ILE A 95 -7.01 -3.36 6.99
C ILE A 95 -6.42 -2.29 7.89
N SER A 96 -6.95 -1.05 7.80
CA SER A 96 -6.67 -0.01 8.80
C SER A 96 -7.89 0.26 9.63
N SER A 97 -7.64 0.78 10.83
CA SER A 97 -8.61 1.58 11.56
C SER A 97 -8.35 3.07 11.41
N ILE A 98 -9.41 3.87 11.52
CA ILE A 98 -9.38 5.32 11.68
C ILE A 98 -10.36 5.71 12.80
N PRO A 99 -10.01 6.66 13.69
CA PRO A 99 -10.95 7.12 14.70
C PRO A 99 -12.18 7.77 14.06
N PHE A 100 -13.34 7.55 14.68
CA PHE A 100 -14.62 8.04 14.21
C PHE A 100 -14.64 9.57 14.04
N ASP A 101 -13.97 10.31 14.93
CA ASP A 101 -13.89 11.78 14.89
C ASP A 101 -13.19 12.33 13.64
N LYS A 102 -12.36 11.51 12.96
CA LYS A 102 -11.66 11.90 11.73
C LYS A 102 -12.43 11.59 10.45
N LEU A 103 -13.66 11.07 10.55
CA LEU A 103 -14.56 10.85 9.43
C LEU A 103 -15.22 12.16 8.98
N GLU A 104 -15.74 12.17 7.76
CA GLU A 104 -16.53 13.29 7.22
C GLU A 104 -17.79 13.52 8.08
N PRO A 105 -18.18 14.78 8.34
CA PRO A 105 -19.34 15.08 9.19
C PRO A 105 -20.64 14.46 8.65
N ASP A 106 -20.80 14.37 7.33
CA ASP A 106 -21.95 13.73 6.68
C ASP A 106 -22.00 12.22 6.96
N VAL A 107 -20.84 11.56 6.93
CA VAL A 107 -20.71 10.12 7.23
C VAL A 107 -20.92 9.88 8.71
N GLN A 108 -20.42 10.76 9.58
CA GLN A 108 -20.66 10.69 11.03
C GLN A 108 -22.15 10.84 11.36
N ALA A 109 -22.85 11.78 10.70
CA ALA A 109 -24.28 11.98 10.87
C ALA A 109 -25.06 10.71 10.46
N HIS A 110 -24.73 10.13 9.30
CA HIS A 110 -25.35 8.90 8.84
C HIS A 110 -25.11 7.71 9.79
N ILE A 111 -23.90 7.59 10.33
CA ILE A 111 -23.58 6.53 11.31
C ILE A 111 -24.32 6.76 12.65
N LYS A 112 -24.48 8.02 13.09
CA LYS A 112 -25.26 8.38 14.29
C LYS A 112 -26.75 8.05 14.13
N GLU A 113 -27.30 8.22 12.93
CA GLU A 113 -28.67 7.82 12.61
C GLU A 113 -28.84 6.28 12.63
N ILE A 114 -27.87 5.55 12.08
CA ILE A 114 -27.91 4.07 12.03
C ILE A 114 -27.66 3.45 13.41
N ARG A 115 -26.75 4.05 14.21
CA ARG A 115 -26.39 3.60 15.55
C ARG A 115 -26.46 4.75 16.54
N SER A 116 -27.67 5.04 17.02
CA SER A 116 -27.89 6.02 18.09
C SER A 116 -27.47 5.54 19.47
N ASP A 117 -27.37 4.22 19.71
CA ASP A 117 -27.13 3.64 21.04
C ASP A 117 -25.65 3.34 21.37
N ARG A 118 -24.78 3.16 20.36
CA ARG A 118 -23.36 2.85 20.57
C ARG A 118 -22.48 3.30 19.41
N LEU A 119 -21.89 4.49 19.56
CA LEU A 119 -20.93 5.06 18.60
C LEU A 119 -19.61 4.28 18.66
N PRO A 120 -19.10 3.77 17.52
CA PRO A 120 -17.79 3.14 17.48
C PRO A 120 -16.70 4.19 17.69
N SER A 121 -15.69 3.88 18.50
CA SER A 121 -14.52 4.76 18.71
C SER A 121 -13.58 4.75 17.49
N VAL A 122 -13.50 3.61 16.81
CA VAL A 122 -12.71 3.37 15.61
C VAL A 122 -13.55 2.64 14.57
N VAL A 123 -13.34 2.99 13.31
CA VAL A 123 -13.93 2.28 12.18
C VAL A 123 -12.85 1.66 11.31
N TYR A 124 -13.16 0.55 10.68
CA TYR A 124 -12.23 -0.24 9.88
C TYR A 124 -12.50 -0.05 8.40
N TYR A 125 -11.45 -0.09 7.59
CA TYR A 125 -11.58 -0.05 6.14
C TYR A 125 -10.50 -0.90 5.48
N ASN A 126 -10.87 -1.54 4.38
CA ASN A 126 -9.94 -2.31 3.58
C ASN A 126 -9.22 -1.36 2.62
N LYS A 127 -7.91 -1.23 2.81
CA LYS A 127 -7.04 -0.45 1.92
C LYS A 127 -6.86 -1.11 0.57
N GLY A 128 -7.07 -2.42 0.47
CA GLY A 128 -6.81 -3.29 -0.69
C GLY A 128 -5.34 -3.27 -1.08
N LEU A 129 -4.62 -4.34 -0.76
CA LEU A 129 -3.25 -4.54 -1.22
C LEU A 129 -3.24 -5.04 -2.67
#